data_AF-A0AA36NMA9-F1
#
_entry.id   AF-A0AA36NMA9-F1
#
_cell.length_a   1.000
_cell.length_b   1.000
_cell.length_c   1.000
_cell.angle_alpha   90.00
_cell.angle_beta   90.00
_cell.angle_gamma   90.00
#
_symmetry.space_group_name_H-M   'P 1'
#
loop_
_entity.id
_entity.type
_entity.pdbx_description
1 polymer ?
#
loop_
_entity_poly.entity_id
_entity_poly.type
_entity_poly.pdbx_seq_one_letter_code
_entity_poly.pdbx_strand_id
1 'polypeptide(L)'
;MDALPEGWSAYQDDQGRTYYANPSTGETSWDPPAPVAPALPDGWTAHQDPSTGKTFYANCTTGESSWEPPTAPAAPAAPAPEKPGRWSVDFTYTIGPEGSEHIFSGKVQLLDKSVHSSVSLVVDSLNSGALAVPEGYCVVYSNSKKNYFLLWREEKETEVFALLGLGGSDQWSTSQVLRLDPAWTEDVFAGRCDVVDKVRYDSVTAAVEALNAGIVYEGQRGFCAVWSASQHCFHLVWRQDKEQEAYVALGLA
;
A
#
# COMPACT_ATOMS: atom_id res chain seq x y z
N MET A 1 27.06 38.65 9.53
CA MET A 1 25.87 39.52 9.63
C MET A 1 25.01 38.89 10.70
N ASP A 2 25.15 39.38 11.93
CA ASP A 2 24.41 38.91 13.10
C ASP A 2 22.91 39.20 12.90
N ALA A 3 22.13 38.12 12.76
CA ALA A 3 20.69 38.23 12.57
C ALA A 3 20.04 38.64 13.91
N LEU A 4 19.33 39.76 13.89
CA LEU A 4 18.53 40.24 15.02
C LEU A 4 17.41 39.24 15.34
N PRO A 5 17.03 39.08 16.61
CA PRO A 5 15.89 38.26 16.99
C PRO A 5 14.62 38.68 16.24
N GLU A 6 13.76 37.71 15.92
CA GLU A 6 12.49 37.97 15.22
C GLU A 6 11.64 38.97 16.03
N GLY A 7 11.27 40.08 15.40
CA GLY A 7 10.55 41.19 16.04
C GLY A 7 11.42 42.37 16.50
N TRP A 8 12.75 42.26 16.50
CA TRP A 8 13.65 43.39 16.78
C TRP A 8 14.21 43.99 15.48
N SER A 9 14.20 45.32 15.39
CA SER A 9 14.71 46.08 14.25
C SER A 9 15.75 47.09 14.72
N ALA A 10 16.88 47.15 14.02
CA ALA A 10 17.93 48.14 14.27
C ALA A 10 17.63 49.43 13.51
N TYR A 11 17.64 50.55 14.21
CA TYR A 11 17.46 51.89 13.67
C TYR A 11 18.67 52.76 14.06
N GLN A 12 18.96 53.80 13.28
CA GLN A 12 19.96 54.80 13.64
C GLN A 12 19.26 56.09 14.06
N ASP A 13 19.74 56.71 15.14
CA ASP A 13 19.29 58.05 15.54
C ASP A 13 19.96 59.15 14.69
N ASP A 14 19.54 60.40 14.87
CA ASP A 14 20.13 61.58 14.21
C ASP A 14 21.61 61.82 14.54
N GLN A 15 22.16 61.08 15.51
CA GLN A 15 23.58 61.09 15.90
C GLN A 15 24.36 59.91 15.30
N GLY A 16 23.72 59.06 14.49
CA GLY A 16 24.31 57.88 13.87
C GLY A 16 24.49 56.69 14.81
N ARG A 17 23.89 56.71 16.00
CA ARG A 17 23.95 55.60 16.96
C ARG A 17 22.85 54.60 16.65
N THR A 18 23.23 53.33 16.58
CA THR A 18 22.26 52.24 16.40
C THR A 18 21.52 51.98 17.71
N TYR A 19 20.20 52.01 17.66
CA TYR A 19 19.31 51.55 18.73
C TYR A 19 18.39 50.44 18.19
N TYR A 20 17.94 49.56 19.08
CA TYR A 20 17.11 48.42 18.74
C TYR A 20 15.70 48.67 19.25
N ALA A 21 14.71 48.52 18.38
CA ALA A 21 13.31 48.67 18.74
C ALA A 21 12.52 47.41 18.39
N ASN A 22 11.60 47.02 19.27
CA ASN A 22 10.66 45.93 19.05
C ASN A 22 9.27 46.52 18.78
N PRO A 23 8.82 46.61 17.52
CA PRO A 23 7.50 47.16 17.18
C PRO A 23 6.34 46.32 17.74
N SER A 24 6.58 45.05 18.06
CA SER A 24 5.58 44.13 18.59
C SER A 24 5.28 44.38 20.06
N THR A 25 6.26 44.82 20.85
CA THR A 25 6.09 45.14 22.28
C THR A 25 6.12 46.65 22.59
N GLY A 26 6.63 47.47 21.66
CA GLY A 26 6.84 48.91 21.83
C GLY A 26 8.10 49.28 22.61
N GLU A 27 8.99 48.31 22.89
CA GLU A 27 10.22 48.53 23.66
C GLU A 27 11.38 49.01 22.80
N THR A 28 12.23 49.89 23.35
CA THR A 28 13.46 50.39 22.72
C THR A 28 14.65 50.21 23.65
N SER A 29 15.75 49.65 23.15
CA SER A 29 16.98 49.40 23.88
C SER A 29 18.20 49.92 23.12
N TRP A 30 19.18 50.45 23.85
CA TRP A 30 20.48 50.84 23.29
C TRP A 30 21.46 49.67 23.23
N ASP A 31 21.25 48.65 24.05
CA ASP A 31 22.00 47.39 24.00
C ASP A 31 21.35 46.43 23.01
N PRO A 32 22.15 45.68 22.21
CA PRO A 32 21.63 44.65 21.33
C PRO A 32 20.87 43.61 22.16
N PRO A 33 19.62 43.29 21.79
CA PRO A 33 18.87 42.26 22.50
C PRO A 33 19.67 40.96 22.47
N ALA A 34 19.85 40.33 23.63
CA ALA A 34 20.44 39.00 23.70
C ALA A 34 19.67 38.10 22.73
N PRO A 35 20.34 37.17 22.01
CA PRO A 35 19.66 36.25 21.10
C PRO A 35 18.63 35.48 21.93
N VAL A 36 17.37 35.90 21.81
CA VAL A 36 16.27 35.32 22.56
C VAL A 36 16.13 33.94 21.97
N ALA A 37 16.49 32.92 22.76
CA ALA A 37 16.31 31.54 22.35
C ALA A 37 14.86 31.38 21.86
N PRO A 38 14.62 30.71 20.73
CA PRO A 38 13.29 30.55 20.17
C PRO A 38 12.37 30.03 21.27
N ALA A 39 11.21 30.66 21.45
CA ALA A 39 10.23 30.28 22.45
C ALA A 39 9.96 28.78 22.30
N LEU A 40 10.47 28.01 23.26
CA LEU A 40 10.39 26.56 23.21
C LEU A 40 8.93 26.15 23.39
N PRO A 41 8.46 25.12 22.67
CA PRO A 41 7.10 24.61 22.86
C PRO A 41 6.89 24.14 24.30
N ASP A 42 5.65 24.18 24.78
CA ASP A 42 5.28 23.67 26.10
C ASP A 42 5.84 22.27 26.33
N GLY A 43 6.59 22.10 27.43
CA GLY A 43 7.26 20.85 27.78
C GLY A 43 8.72 20.73 27.34
N TRP A 44 9.27 21.66 26.54
CA TRP A 44 10.69 21.68 26.19
C TRP A 44 11.48 22.69 27.04
N THR A 45 12.67 22.27 27.48
CA THR A 45 13.59 23.08 28.28
C THR A 45 14.99 23.07 27.66
N ALA A 46 15.60 24.23 27.51
CA ALA A 46 17.00 24.33 27.08
C ALA A 46 17.93 24.16 28.29
N HIS A 47 18.93 23.30 28.15
CA HIS A 47 20.00 23.06 29.10
C HIS A 47 21.34 23.22 28.40
N GLN A 48 22.37 23.64 29.11
CA GLN A 48 23.71 23.76 28.55
C GLN A 48 24.57 22.61 29.06
N ASP A 49 25.20 21.88 28.15
CA ASP A 49 26.12 20.81 28.51
C ASP A 49 27.40 21.42 29.13
N PRO A 50 27.77 21.06 30.38
CA PRO A 50 28.91 21.67 31.07
C PRO A 50 30.27 21.30 30.47
N SER A 51 30.33 20.22 29.69
CA SER A 51 31.58 19.70 29.13
C SER A 51 31.89 20.29 27.75
N THR A 52 30.87 20.67 27.01
CA THR A 52 30.99 21.17 25.63
C THR A 52 30.53 22.62 25.47
N GLY A 53 29.84 23.18 26.47
CA GLY A 53 29.23 24.51 26.41
C GLY A 53 28.09 24.62 25.40
N LYS A 54 27.65 23.51 24.80
CA LYS A 54 26.59 23.47 23.78
C LYS A 54 25.22 23.39 24.44
N THR A 55 24.27 24.13 23.91
CA THR A 55 22.87 24.07 24.33
C THR A 55 22.21 22.83 23.74
N PHE A 56 21.54 22.04 24.58
CA PHE A 56 20.66 20.94 24.20
C PHE A 56 19.25 21.21 24.73
N TYR A 57 18.25 20.67 24.05
CA TYR A 57 16.84 20.85 24.37
C TYR A 57 16.28 19.52 24.87
N ALA A 58 15.71 19.51 26.07
CA ALA A 58 15.12 18.34 26.69
C ALA A 58 13.61 18.53 26.88
N ASN A 59 12.83 17.58 26.37
CA ASN A 59 11.40 17.52 26.58
C ASN A 59 11.11 16.82 27.91
N CYS A 60 10.66 17.56 28.92
CA CYS A 60 10.31 17.00 30.23
C CYS A 60 8.99 16.21 30.22
N THR A 61 8.21 16.32 29.15
CA THR A 61 6.93 15.61 28.97
C THR A 61 7.11 14.25 28.30
N THR A 62 7.98 14.14 27.29
CA THR A 62 8.25 12.86 26.57
C THR A 62 9.55 12.18 26.98
N GLY A 63 10.46 12.88 27.67
CA GLY A 63 11.79 12.37 28.05
C GLY A 63 12.82 12.41 26.92
N GLU A 64 12.51 13.06 25.79
CA GLU A 64 13.41 13.16 24.64
C GLU A 64 14.44 14.29 24.80
N SER A 65 15.63 14.11 24.21
CA SER A 65 16.66 15.16 24.16
C SER A 65 17.12 15.36 22.72
N SER A 66 17.24 16.63 22.31
CA SER A 66 17.62 17.05 20.96
C SER A 66 18.69 18.13 21.02
N TRP A 67 19.62 18.10 20.09
CA TRP A 67 20.62 19.16 19.92
C TRP A 67 20.12 20.30 19.02
N GLU A 68 18.94 20.12 18.41
CA GLU A 68 18.28 21.09 17.55
C GLU A 68 17.09 21.75 18.27
N PRO A 69 16.88 23.07 18.13
CA PRO A 69 15.79 23.77 18.78
C PRO A 69 14.44 23.27 18.26
N PRO A 70 13.55 22.74 19.12
CA PRO A 70 12.20 22.38 18.72
C PRO A 70 11.47 23.67 18.31
N THR A 71 11.22 23.84 17.02
CA THR A 71 10.50 25.00 16.51
C THR A 71 9.01 24.77 16.74
N ALA A 72 8.30 25.78 17.26
CA ALA A 72 6.85 25.71 17.53
C ALA A 72 6.08 25.10 16.33
N PRO A 73 5.06 24.25 16.58
CA PRO A 73 4.47 23.45 15.53
C PRO A 73 3.69 24.34 14.56
N ALA A 74 4.23 24.52 13.35
CA ALA A 74 3.37 24.70 12.19
C ALA A 74 2.53 23.43 12.07
N ALA A 75 1.20 23.61 11.97
CA ALA A 75 0.13 22.69 11.59
C ALA A 75 0.51 21.19 11.41
N PRO A 76 -0.28 20.25 11.94
CA PRO A 76 0.10 18.84 12.08
C PRO A 76 0.66 18.31 10.75
N ALA A 77 1.98 18.16 10.71
CA ALA A 77 2.61 17.34 9.70
C ALA A 77 2.08 15.94 9.94
N ALA A 78 1.31 15.46 8.96
CA ALA A 78 1.02 14.05 8.79
C ALA A 78 2.29 13.22 9.09
N PRO A 79 2.16 12.02 9.67
CA PRO A 79 3.30 11.18 9.99
C PRO A 79 4.25 11.14 8.78
N ALA A 80 5.53 11.46 9.04
CA ALA A 80 6.56 11.49 8.03
C ALA A 80 6.45 10.24 7.14
N PRO A 81 6.48 10.36 5.80
CA PRO A 81 6.48 9.19 4.95
C PRO A 81 7.75 8.41 5.28
N GLU A 82 7.57 7.22 5.84
CA GLU A 82 8.59 6.21 5.95
C GLU A 82 9.30 6.13 4.58
N LYS A 83 10.63 6.10 4.56
CA LYS A 83 11.42 6.06 3.30
C LYS A 83 10.77 5.04 2.39
N PRO A 84 10.20 5.49 1.26
CA PRO A 84 9.12 4.69 0.76
C PRO A 84 9.77 3.54 -0.05
N GLY A 85 9.25 2.32 0.06
CA GLY A 85 9.94 1.12 -0.41
C GLY A 85 10.28 1.18 -1.90
N ARG A 86 11.38 0.56 -2.32
CA ARG A 86 11.83 0.60 -3.73
C ARG A 86 10.79 -0.08 -4.63
N TRP A 87 10.56 0.45 -5.82
CA TRP A 87 9.81 -0.27 -6.84
C TRP A 87 10.69 -1.38 -7.42
N SER A 88 10.13 -2.57 -7.62
CA SER A 88 10.81 -3.70 -8.26
C SER A 88 9.88 -4.45 -9.20
N VAL A 89 10.46 -5.11 -10.20
CA VAL A 89 9.76 -6.08 -11.05
C VAL A 89 9.32 -7.33 -10.25
N ASP A 90 9.93 -7.58 -9.09
CA ASP A 90 9.50 -8.65 -8.18
C ASP A 90 8.15 -8.36 -7.53
N PHE A 91 7.82 -7.07 -7.34
CA PHE A 91 6.54 -6.62 -6.80
C PHE A 91 5.56 -6.35 -7.93
N THR A 92 5.38 -7.38 -8.77
CA THR A 92 4.49 -7.36 -9.93
C THR A 92 3.58 -8.58 -9.95
N TYR A 93 2.29 -8.37 -10.23
CA TYR A 93 1.28 -9.42 -10.30
C TYR A 93 0.52 -9.33 -11.62
N THR A 94 0.28 -10.47 -12.27
CA THR A 94 -0.46 -10.50 -13.54
C THR A 94 -1.94 -10.57 -13.24
N ILE A 95 -2.68 -9.49 -13.55
CA ILE A 95 -4.13 -9.44 -13.32
C ILE A 95 -4.86 -10.30 -14.36
N GLY A 96 -4.46 -10.17 -15.63
CA GLY A 96 -5.12 -10.88 -16.73
C GLY A 96 -5.06 -10.14 -18.06
N PRO A 97 -5.70 -10.68 -19.10
CA PRO A 97 -5.73 -10.08 -20.43
C PRO A 97 -6.59 -8.83 -20.50
N GLU A 98 -6.53 -8.17 -21.66
CA GLU A 98 -7.43 -7.06 -21.98
C GLU A 98 -8.91 -7.47 -21.80
N GLY A 99 -9.66 -6.72 -20.98
CA GLY A 99 -11.01 -7.08 -20.52
C GLY A 99 -11.11 -7.35 -19.01
N SER A 100 -9.99 -7.67 -18.34
CA SER A 100 -9.91 -7.80 -16.88
C SER A 100 -9.90 -6.45 -16.12
N GLU A 101 -10.30 -5.36 -16.78
CA GLU A 101 -10.30 -4.01 -16.22
C GLU A 101 -11.24 -3.89 -15.02
N HIS A 102 -12.32 -4.67 -14.99
CA HIS A 102 -13.28 -4.69 -13.89
C HIS A 102 -12.65 -5.03 -12.52
N ILE A 103 -11.48 -5.69 -12.49
CA ILE A 103 -10.77 -6.06 -11.25
C ILE A 103 -10.20 -4.81 -10.57
N PHE A 104 -9.68 -3.85 -11.34
CA PHE A 104 -8.98 -2.67 -10.84
C PHE A 104 -9.62 -1.33 -11.20
N SER A 105 -10.65 -1.33 -12.05
CA SER A 105 -11.36 -0.12 -12.49
C SER A 105 -11.95 0.62 -11.29
N GLY A 106 -11.61 1.90 -11.18
CA GLY A 106 -12.04 2.77 -10.07
C GLY A 106 -11.33 2.55 -8.74
N LYS A 107 -10.45 1.54 -8.63
CA LYS A 107 -9.70 1.21 -7.41
C LYS A 107 -8.21 1.55 -7.52
N VAL A 108 -7.60 1.25 -8.67
CA VAL A 108 -6.17 1.45 -8.90
C VAL A 108 -5.96 2.25 -10.18
N GLN A 109 -5.01 3.16 -10.15
CA GLN A 109 -4.66 3.98 -11.31
C GLN A 109 -4.02 3.10 -12.40
N LEU A 110 -4.66 3.07 -13.58
CA LEU A 110 -4.07 2.52 -14.80
C LEU A 110 -3.14 3.57 -15.43
N LEU A 111 -1.89 3.18 -15.66
CA LEU A 111 -0.93 3.99 -16.39
C LEU A 111 -1.23 3.97 -17.89
N ASP A 112 -0.96 5.09 -18.56
CA ASP A 112 -1.29 5.26 -19.97
C ASP A 112 -0.59 4.20 -20.83
N LYS A 113 -1.39 3.42 -21.57
CA LYS A 113 -0.94 2.28 -22.40
C LYS A 113 0.05 2.71 -23.49
N SER A 114 -0.03 3.96 -23.95
CA SER A 114 0.82 4.48 -25.02
C SER A 114 2.20 4.92 -24.52
N VAL A 115 2.28 5.37 -23.27
CA VAL A 115 3.50 5.88 -22.65
C VAL A 115 4.25 4.77 -21.90
N HIS A 116 3.50 3.88 -21.26
CA HIS A 116 4.01 2.89 -20.31
C HIS A 116 3.63 1.47 -20.73
N SER A 117 4.27 0.98 -21.79
CA SER A 117 4.00 -0.34 -22.37
C SER A 117 4.85 -1.48 -21.80
N SER A 118 5.73 -1.20 -20.84
CA SER A 118 6.67 -2.17 -20.25
C SER A 118 6.82 -1.95 -18.75
N VAL A 119 6.69 -3.04 -17.99
CA VAL A 119 6.82 -3.06 -16.52
C VAL A 119 8.18 -2.53 -16.07
N SER A 120 9.28 -2.94 -16.71
CA SER A 120 10.63 -2.51 -16.33
C SER A 120 10.83 -1.00 -16.51
N LEU A 121 10.35 -0.43 -17.62
CA LEU A 121 10.44 1.02 -17.87
C LEU A 121 9.64 1.83 -16.84
N VAL A 122 8.50 1.28 -16.41
CA VAL A 122 7.68 1.88 -15.35
C VAL A 122 8.42 1.83 -14.01
N VAL A 123 8.99 0.69 -13.63
CA VAL A 123 9.81 0.55 -12.42
C VAL A 123 10.97 1.56 -12.42
N ASP A 124 11.69 1.68 -13.53
CA ASP A 124 12.79 2.64 -13.66
C ASP A 124 12.31 4.09 -13.54
N SER A 125 11.16 4.42 -14.16
CA SER A 125 10.56 5.76 -14.09
C SER A 125 10.07 6.11 -12.68
N LEU A 126 9.55 5.12 -11.96
CA LEU A 126 9.10 5.28 -10.58
C LEU A 126 10.28 5.45 -9.61
N ASN A 127 11.34 4.64 -9.78
CA ASN A 127 12.55 4.74 -8.96
C ASN A 127 13.36 6.01 -9.24
N SER A 128 13.39 6.48 -10.50
CA SER A 128 14.02 7.75 -10.88
C SER A 128 13.20 8.99 -10.53
N GLY A 129 11.95 8.82 -10.10
CA GLY A 129 11.02 9.91 -9.77
C GLY A 129 10.42 10.62 -10.99
N ALA A 130 10.64 10.12 -12.21
CA ALA A 130 10.00 10.62 -13.43
C ALA A 130 8.48 10.36 -13.44
N LEU A 131 8.04 9.32 -12.74
CA LEU A 131 6.65 8.97 -12.54
C LEU A 131 6.35 8.97 -11.03
N ALA A 132 5.37 9.77 -10.61
CA ALA A 132 4.93 9.83 -9.21
C ALA A 132 3.57 9.13 -9.06
N VAL A 133 3.53 8.09 -8.24
CA VAL A 133 2.30 7.37 -7.89
C VAL A 133 2.10 7.52 -6.38
N PRO A 134 1.22 8.45 -5.94
CA PRO A 134 1.07 8.78 -4.52
C PRO A 134 0.48 7.62 -3.71
N GLU A 135 -0.37 6.80 -4.33
CA GLU A 135 -0.98 5.62 -3.71
C GLU A 135 0.04 4.51 -3.37
N GLY A 136 1.19 4.50 -4.06
CA GLY A 136 2.21 3.46 -3.91
C GLY A 136 1.89 2.12 -4.62
N TYR A 137 0.88 2.11 -5.49
CA TYR A 137 0.56 0.99 -6.38
C TYR A 137 -0.12 1.49 -7.66
N CYS A 138 0.08 0.79 -8.77
CA CYS A 138 -0.44 1.16 -10.10
C CYS A 138 -0.60 -0.06 -11.01
N VAL A 139 -1.41 0.07 -12.06
CA VAL A 139 -1.58 -0.97 -13.09
C VAL A 139 -0.87 -0.52 -14.37
N VAL A 140 -0.12 -1.43 -14.99
CA VAL A 140 0.61 -1.25 -16.23
C VAL A 140 0.08 -2.22 -17.27
N TYR A 141 -0.10 -1.76 -18.51
CA TYR A 141 -0.45 -2.63 -19.63
C TYR A 141 0.80 -3.02 -20.41
N SER A 142 1.02 -4.32 -20.62
CA SER A 142 2.11 -4.78 -21.48
C SER A 142 1.60 -5.05 -22.88
N ASN A 143 2.07 -4.26 -23.86
CA ASN A 143 1.65 -4.43 -25.25
C ASN A 143 2.22 -5.73 -25.88
N SER A 144 3.37 -6.21 -25.38
CA SER A 144 3.98 -7.46 -25.84
C SER A 144 3.25 -8.69 -25.31
N LYS A 145 2.75 -8.65 -24.06
CA LYS A 145 2.02 -9.76 -23.43
C LYS A 145 0.49 -9.64 -23.51
N LYS A 146 -0.04 -8.49 -23.97
CA LYS A 146 -1.47 -8.14 -24.00
C LYS A 146 -2.20 -8.36 -22.67
N ASN A 147 -1.49 -8.15 -21.56
CA ASN A 147 -1.97 -8.38 -20.20
C ASN A 147 -1.73 -7.15 -19.33
N TYR A 148 -2.59 -6.99 -18.32
CA TYR A 148 -2.45 -6.03 -17.23
C TYR A 148 -1.58 -6.61 -16.12
N PHE A 149 -0.66 -5.78 -15.63
CA PHE A 149 0.26 -6.08 -14.55
C PHE A 149 0.05 -5.04 -13.44
N LEU A 150 -0.26 -5.52 -12.24
CA LEU A 150 -0.26 -4.71 -11.03
C LEU A 150 1.17 -4.55 -10.55
N LEU A 151 1.58 -3.33 -10.23
CA LEU A 151 2.82 -2.99 -9.57
C LEU A 151 2.53 -2.32 -8.24
N TRP A 152 3.33 -2.63 -7.23
CA TRP A 152 3.24 -2.00 -5.93
C TRP A 152 4.62 -1.80 -5.32
N ARG A 153 4.66 -1.00 -4.27
CA ARG A 153 5.82 -0.88 -3.39
C ARG A 153 5.76 -1.95 -2.33
N GLU A 154 6.89 -2.45 -1.89
CA GLU A 154 7.05 -3.53 -0.91
C GLU A 154 6.07 -3.45 0.28
N GLU A 155 5.87 -2.25 0.84
CA GLU A 155 5.01 -1.98 1.99
C GLU A 155 3.49 -1.96 1.68
N LYS A 156 3.11 -1.84 0.41
CA LYS A 156 1.73 -1.68 -0.05
C LYS A 156 1.10 -2.98 -0.56
N GLU A 157 1.82 -4.10 -0.52
CA GLU A 157 1.35 -5.40 -1.03
C GLU A 157 -0.02 -5.78 -0.45
N THR A 158 -0.08 -5.94 0.87
CA THR A 158 -1.29 -6.39 1.57
C THR A 158 -2.49 -5.49 1.30
N GLU A 159 -2.27 -4.18 1.21
CA GLU A 159 -3.34 -3.20 0.99
C GLU A 159 -3.91 -3.32 -0.43
N VAL A 160 -3.06 -3.32 -1.46
CA VAL A 160 -3.53 -3.38 -2.85
C VAL A 160 -4.08 -4.75 -3.20
N PHE A 161 -3.53 -5.81 -2.61
CA PHE A 161 -4.02 -7.17 -2.74
C PHE A 161 -5.42 -7.30 -2.14
N ALA A 162 -5.63 -6.81 -0.91
CA ALA A 162 -6.96 -6.75 -0.29
C ALA A 162 -7.95 -5.86 -1.07
N LEU A 163 -7.49 -4.71 -1.57
CA LEU A 163 -8.32 -3.78 -2.35
C LEU A 163 -8.84 -4.41 -3.64
N LEU A 164 -7.97 -5.11 -4.36
CA LEU A 164 -8.28 -5.77 -5.62
C LEU A 164 -8.89 -7.16 -5.43
N GLY A 165 -8.87 -7.71 -4.21
CA GLY A 165 -9.19 -9.12 -3.96
C GLY A 165 -8.20 -10.07 -4.65
N LEU A 166 -6.99 -9.58 -4.94
CA LEU A 166 -5.91 -10.35 -5.55
C LEU A 166 -5.03 -10.84 -4.43
N GLY A 167 -4.75 -12.14 -4.36
CA GLY A 167 -4.03 -12.74 -3.24
C GLY A 167 -4.95 -13.44 -2.25
N GLY A 168 -5.11 -14.75 -2.48
CA GLY A 168 -5.43 -15.70 -1.41
C GLY A 168 -6.85 -15.62 -0.84
N SER A 169 -7.87 -15.78 -1.69
CA SER A 169 -9.08 -16.55 -1.35
C SER A 169 -9.93 -16.87 -2.57
N ASP A 170 -9.91 -16.06 -3.63
CA ASP A 170 -10.90 -16.20 -4.72
C ASP A 170 -10.44 -17.01 -5.95
N GLN A 171 -9.15 -17.33 -6.06
CA GLN A 171 -8.60 -17.98 -7.25
C GLN A 171 -8.62 -19.51 -7.12
N TRP A 172 -9.19 -20.18 -8.12
CA TRP A 172 -9.28 -21.63 -8.19
C TRP A 172 -7.92 -22.22 -8.55
N SER A 173 -7.52 -23.29 -7.86
CA SER A 173 -6.22 -23.94 -8.07
C SER A 173 -6.37 -25.44 -8.28
N THR A 174 -5.61 -25.98 -9.24
CA THR A 174 -5.50 -27.44 -9.44
C THR A 174 -4.77 -28.15 -8.29
N SER A 175 -4.12 -27.40 -7.39
CA SER A 175 -3.49 -27.94 -6.19
C SER A 175 -4.48 -28.13 -5.03
N GLN A 176 -5.63 -27.47 -5.07
CA GLN A 176 -6.69 -27.55 -4.06
C GLN A 176 -7.84 -28.42 -4.57
N VAL A 177 -7.50 -29.68 -4.81
CA VAL A 177 -8.41 -30.65 -5.40
C VAL A 177 -8.39 -31.96 -4.62
N LEU A 178 -9.58 -32.50 -4.35
CA LEU A 178 -9.78 -33.81 -3.76
C LEU A 178 -10.44 -34.71 -4.79
N ARG A 179 -9.81 -35.85 -5.07
CA ARG A 179 -10.44 -36.89 -5.88
C ARG A 179 -11.54 -37.57 -5.07
N LEU A 180 -12.76 -37.60 -5.61
CA LEU A 180 -13.91 -38.25 -4.99
C LEU A 180 -14.03 -39.71 -5.45
N ASP A 181 -14.89 -40.47 -4.77
CA ASP A 181 -15.15 -41.87 -5.09
C ASP A 181 -15.76 -41.99 -6.51
N PRO A 182 -15.25 -42.88 -7.38
CA PRO A 182 -15.80 -43.10 -8.71
C PRO A 182 -17.26 -43.55 -8.75
N ALA A 183 -17.80 -44.07 -7.65
CA ALA A 183 -19.21 -44.45 -7.54
C ALA A 183 -20.14 -43.24 -7.36
N TRP A 184 -19.60 -42.04 -7.08
CA TRP A 184 -20.41 -40.84 -6.87
C TRP A 184 -20.94 -40.27 -8.18
N THR A 185 -22.25 -40.04 -8.23
CA THR A 185 -22.96 -39.43 -9.36
C THR A 185 -23.38 -38.00 -9.03
N GLU A 186 -23.89 -37.29 -10.04
CA GLU A 186 -24.36 -35.90 -9.91
C GLU A 186 -25.42 -35.72 -8.80
N ASP A 187 -26.22 -36.76 -8.55
CA ASP A 187 -27.21 -36.80 -7.47
C ASP A 187 -26.61 -36.62 -6.07
N VAL A 188 -25.36 -37.06 -5.86
CA VAL A 188 -24.66 -36.91 -4.58
C VAL A 188 -24.38 -35.44 -4.28
N PHE A 189 -24.19 -34.62 -5.32
CA PHE A 189 -23.90 -33.20 -5.20
C PHE A 189 -25.16 -32.34 -5.15
N ALA A 190 -26.30 -32.86 -5.60
CA ALA A 190 -27.56 -32.12 -5.64
C ALA A 190 -27.92 -31.50 -4.27
N GLY A 191 -27.98 -30.17 -4.22
CA GLY A 191 -28.25 -29.39 -3.01
C GLY A 191 -27.07 -29.23 -2.02
N ARG A 192 -25.94 -29.90 -2.28
CA ARG A 192 -24.73 -29.89 -1.44
C ARG A 192 -23.58 -29.12 -2.07
N CYS A 193 -23.41 -29.22 -3.39
CA CYS A 193 -22.28 -28.65 -4.12
C CYS A 193 -22.70 -28.40 -5.57
N ASP A 194 -22.20 -27.32 -6.18
CA ASP A 194 -22.43 -27.05 -7.60
C ASP A 194 -21.54 -27.95 -8.46
N VAL A 195 -22.09 -28.45 -9.58
CA VAL A 195 -21.36 -29.33 -10.50
C VAL A 195 -21.07 -28.57 -11.78
N VAL A 196 -19.80 -28.51 -12.15
CA VAL A 196 -19.36 -27.91 -13.42
C VAL A 196 -19.79 -28.82 -14.57
N ASP A 197 -20.32 -28.22 -15.64
CA ASP A 197 -20.82 -28.95 -16.81
C ASP A 197 -19.74 -29.87 -17.40
N LYS A 198 -19.92 -31.19 -17.17
CA LYS A 198 -19.00 -32.26 -17.58
C LYS A 198 -18.90 -32.43 -19.10
N VAL A 199 -19.86 -31.90 -19.86
CA VAL A 199 -19.86 -31.97 -21.34
C VAL A 199 -18.99 -30.84 -21.90
N ARG A 200 -18.95 -29.70 -21.22
CA ARG A 200 -18.11 -28.55 -21.61
C ARG A 200 -16.69 -28.63 -21.07
N TYR A 201 -16.51 -29.20 -19.87
CA TYR A 201 -15.22 -29.27 -19.19
C TYR A 201 -14.97 -30.70 -18.70
N ASP A 202 -14.18 -31.45 -19.45
CA ASP A 202 -13.86 -32.85 -19.17
C ASP A 202 -12.57 -33.04 -18.34
N SER A 203 -11.92 -31.96 -17.92
CA SER A 203 -10.71 -32.01 -17.08
C SER A 203 -10.74 -30.98 -15.95
N VAL A 204 -10.09 -31.33 -14.84
CA VAL A 204 -9.92 -30.44 -13.66
C VAL A 204 -9.25 -29.12 -14.07
N THR A 205 -8.20 -29.18 -14.89
CA THR A 205 -7.48 -27.99 -15.34
C THR A 205 -8.37 -27.08 -16.17
N ALA A 206 -9.10 -27.61 -17.17
CA ALA A 206 -10.00 -26.81 -17.99
C ALA A 206 -11.14 -26.21 -17.17
N ALA A 207 -11.65 -26.96 -16.18
CA ALA A 207 -12.66 -26.45 -15.26
C ALA A 207 -12.12 -25.33 -14.38
N VAL A 208 -10.92 -25.49 -13.78
CA VAL A 208 -10.26 -24.45 -12.98
C VAL A 208 -9.98 -23.19 -13.80
N GLU A 209 -9.50 -23.33 -15.03
CA GLU A 209 -9.30 -22.20 -15.94
C GLU A 209 -10.62 -21.48 -16.25
N ALA A 210 -11.70 -22.23 -16.50
CA ALA A 210 -13.01 -21.66 -16.78
C ALA A 210 -13.66 -20.99 -15.56
N LEU A 211 -13.42 -21.54 -14.37
CA LEU A 211 -13.83 -20.95 -13.09
C LEU A 211 -13.09 -19.63 -12.85
N ASN A 212 -11.76 -19.61 -13.06
CA ASN A 212 -10.96 -18.39 -12.98
C ASN A 212 -11.33 -17.36 -14.06
N ALA A 213 -11.81 -17.80 -15.22
CA ALA A 213 -12.29 -16.94 -16.29
C ALA A 213 -13.73 -16.41 -16.08
N GLY A 214 -14.40 -16.81 -15.00
CA GLY A 214 -15.79 -16.41 -14.69
C GLY A 214 -16.83 -16.96 -15.68
N ILE A 215 -16.49 -18.00 -16.45
CA ILE A 215 -17.36 -18.60 -17.47
C ILE A 215 -18.38 -19.56 -16.84
N VAL A 216 -18.04 -20.14 -15.69
CA VAL A 216 -18.88 -21.07 -14.94
C VAL A 216 -19.43 -20.34 -13.71
N TYR A 217 -20.75 -20.31 -13.58
CA TYR A 217 -21.46 -19.50 -12.59
C TYR A 217 -21.30 -20.08 -11.18
N GLU A 218 -20.93 -19.21 -10.24
CA GLU A 218 -20.86 -19.49 -8.81
C GLU A 218 -22.27 -19.78 -8.27
N GLY A 219 -22.53 -20.99 -7.79
CA GLY A 219 -23.30 -21.07 -6.56
C GLY A 219 -22.43 -20.52 -5.44
N GLN A 220 -23.00 -19.73 -4.56
CA GLN A 220 -22.32 -18.85 -3.59
C GLN A 220 -21.44 -19.57 -2.52
N ARG A 221 -21.06 -20.82 -2.74
CA ARG A 221 -20.45 -21.72 -1.76
C ARG A 221 -18.92 -21.74 -1.81
N GLY A 222 -18.29 -21.26 -2.89
CA GLY A 222 -16.82 -21.19 -3.00
C GLY A 222 -16.13 -22.57 -3.13
N PHE A 223 -16.88 -23.61 -3.48
CA PHE A 223 -16.40 -24.95 -3.83
C PHE A 223 -17.35 -25.60 -4.84
N CYS A 224 -16.82 -26.46 -5.71
CA CYS A 224 -17.60 -27.13 -6.75
C CYS A 224 -17.04 -28.52 -7.11
N ALA A 225 -17.89 -29.39 -7.65
CA ALA A 225 -17.48 -30.66 -8.23
C ALA A 225 -17.18 -30.52 -9.72
N VAL A 226 -16.02 -31.01 -10.15
CA VAL A 226 -15.58 -31.01 -11.55
C VAL A 226 -15.39 -32.45 -12.03
N TRP A 227 -15.74 -32.74 -13.28
CA TRP A 227 -15.55 -34.07 -13.85
C TRP A 227 -14.16 -34.21 -14.46
N SER A 228 -13.56 -35.40 -14.30
CA SER A 228 -12.32 -35.78 -14.98
C SER A 228 -12.56 -37.00 -15.86
N ALA A 229 -12.57 -36.82 -17.17
CA ALA A 229 -12.74 -37.90 -18.13
C ALA A 229 -11.56 -38.89 -18.11
N SER A 230 -10.35 -38.42 -17.81
CA SER A 230 -9.16 -39.28 -17.72
C SER A 230 -9.19 -40.20 -16.50
N GLN A 231 -9.81 -39.76 -15.40
CA GLN A 231 -9.91 -40.53 -14.16
C GLN A 231 -11.28 -41.16 -13.91
N HIS A 232 -12.25 -40.90 -14.80
CA HIS A 232 -13.64 -41.37 -14.70
C HIS A 232 -14.29 -41.12 -13.33
N CYS A 233 -14.00 -39.99 -12.70
CA CYS A 233 -14.55 -39.62 -11.39
C CYS A 233 -14.62 -38.10 -11.21
N PHE A 234 -15.47 -37.68 -10.28
CA PHE A 234 -15.55 -36.29 -9.86
C PHE A 234 -14.39 -35.92 -8.95
N HIS A 235 -14.01 -34.66 -9.03
CA HIS A 235 -13.03 -34.02 -8.17
C HIS A 235 -13.71 -32.83 -7.51
N LEU A 236 -13.53 -32.70 -6.20
CA LEU A 236 -13.94 -31.52 -5.47
C LEU A 236 -12.82 -30.49 -5.58
N VAL A 237 -13.15 -29.28 -6.03
CA VAL A 237 -12.24 -28.13 -6.03
C VAL A 237 -12.82 -27.09 -5.08
N TRP A 238 -11.98 -26.45 -4.29
CA TRP A 238 -12.38 -25.40 -3.35
C TRP A 238 -11.44 -24.21 -3.42
N ARG A 239 -11.97 -23.07 -2.99
CA ARG A 239 -11.20 -21.89 -2.63
C ARG A 239 -10.48 -22.09 -1.30
N GLN A 240 -9.33 -21.44 -1.12
CA GLN A 240 -8.36 -21.74 -0.04
C GLN A 240 -8.95 -21.87 1.37
N ASP A 241 -9.93 -21.03 1.74
CA ASP A 241 -10.59 -21.02 3.04
C ASP A 241 -11.85 -21.90 3.12
N LYS A 242 -12.24 -22.54 2.01
CA LYS A 242 -13.49 -23.29 1.86
C LYS A 242 -13.36 -24.81 1.96
N GLU A 243 -12.16 -25.32 2.26
CA GLU A 243 -11.90 -26.76 2.38
C GLU A 243 -12.85 -27.42 3.40
N GLN A 244 -12.88 -26.88 4.62
CA GLN A 244 -13.66 -27.47 5.71
C GLN A 244 -15.17 -27.43 5.42
N GLU A 245 -15.66 -26.33 4.83
CA GLU A 245 -17.06 -26.21 4.42
C GLU A 245 -17.41 -27.22 3.32
N ALA A 246 -16.51 -27.41 2.34
CA ALA A 246 -16.70 -28.37 1.25
C ALA A 246 -16.76 -29.82 1.78
N TYR A 247 -15.91 -30.17 2.75
CA TYR A 247 -15.88 -31.51 3.34
C TYR A 247 -17.13 -31.78 4.17
N VAL A 248 -17.55 -30.81 4.98
CA VAL A 248 -18.79 -30.91 5.76
C VAL A 248 -20.00 -31.03 4.83
N ALA A 249 -20.05 -30.25 3.75
CA ALA A 249 -21.14 -30.30 2.78
C ALA A 249 -21.30 -31.67 2.13
N LEU A 250 -20.20 -32.38 1.89
CA LEU A 250 -20.19 -33.72 1.30
C LEU A 250 -20.18 -34.86 2.33
N GLY A 251 -20.10 -34.55 3.63
CA GLY A 251 -20.02 -35.56 4.69
C GLY A 251 -18.70 -36.33 4.69
N LEU A 252 -17.60 -35.64 4.34
CA LEU A 252 -16.24 -36.17 4.32
C LEU A 252 -15.44 -35.86 5.60
N ALA A 253 -16.04 -35.13 6.54
CA ALA A 253 -15.46 -34.72 7.83
C ALA A 253 -15.61 -35.78 8.92
#